data_AF-A0AA42UJP3-F1
#
_entry.id   AF-A0AA42UJP3-F1
#
_cell.length_a   1.000
_cell.length_b   1.000
_cell.length_c   1.000
_cell.angle_alpha   90.00
_cell.angle_beta   90.00
_cell.angle_gamma   90.00
#
_symmetry.space_group_name_H-M   'P 1'
#
loop_
_entity.id
_entity.type
_entity.pdbx_description
1 polymer ?
#
loop_
_entity_poly.entity_id
_entity_poly.type
_entity_poly.pdbx_seq_one_letter_code
_entity_poly.pdbx_strand_id
1 'polypeptide(L)'
;MTETHDQAMHYVYQQVLQRLLEHMTQAQRASVQLLVQRLLVIAGGQEYVGNVRVLVLHGVDRRSAHLLACLRAAQLSIALRHGATFRLRVLAARLPTLDDTALALHDRCFSALFLHDDPRVELLRADGGQLGPFGARQACSGEQLADAGNAWLLFGHLVGGQPDAILGARGYLELANSLGQALAGEAGEQILISAVPFAERHRLLAWGRRCLRHTVEVAQALTPHNVLAAGLEQLGEVLADPWQPPTSPVLRQRGGEPRLVMAEDLLHHPDDGGPLDRMLGRQDAQGSQAQGPSGLFDPLPLAHLHGLKSQYLDLRSYREGTQAYFQRFRQPSVAWPQGRALRGEAQARLLGAYGVSEAQLVCQLFTPFEAGGHNLESFVLRCHPGMRVALPYLHCALQGRPCPEPVSQWLVETSGLQLAQLRGLYAGTLSHQARRLFQLLGRRDLGLRLLPTGPDGGYPLLRAAE
;
A
#
# COMPACT_ATOMS: atom_id res chain seq x y z
N MET A 1 -22.52 12.00 30.55
CA MET A 1 -21.13 12.18 31.04
C MET A 1 -21.19 13.20 32.16
N THR A 2 -20.54 12.96 33.30
CA THR A 2 -20.60 13.84 34.48
C THR A 2 -19.64 15.02 34.30
N GLU A 3 -19.97 16.22 34.80
CA GLU A 3 -19.11 17.43 34.72
C GLU A 3 -17.68 17.19 35.22
N THR A 4 -17.54 16.27 36.18
CA THR A 4 -16.25 15.81 36.73
C THR A 4 -15.39 15.06 35.71
N HIS A 5 -16.00 14.27 34.81
CA HIS A 5 -15.30 13.57 33.74
C HIS A 5 -14.79 14.57 32.69
N ASP A 6 -15.63 15.53 32.31
CA ASP A 6 -15.25 16.54 31.30
C ASP A 6 -14.11 17.45 31.80
N GLN A 7 -14.14 17.84 33.08
CA GLN A 7 -13.03 18.57 33.71
C GLN A 7 -11.75 17.74 33.76
N ALA A 8 -11.83 16.46 34.16
CA ALA A 8 -10.67 15.58 34.18
C ALA A 8 -10.04 15.41 32.79
N MET A 9 -10.86 15.20 31.75
CA MET A 9 -10.38 15.10 30.38
C MET A 9 -9.73 16.41 29.91
N HIS A 10 -10.27 17.56 30.29
CA HIS A 10 -9.68 18.86 29.98
C HIS A 10 -8.26 18.99 30.55
N TYR A 11 -8.03 18.57 31.81
CA TYR A 11 -6.69 18.55 32.40
C TYR A 11 -5.74 17.60 31.67
N VAL A 12 -6.20 16.40 31.29
CA VAL A 12 -5.40 15.45 30.50
C VAL A 12 -4.99 16.08 29.16
N TYR A 13 -5.91 16.76 28.47
CA TYR A 13 -5.61 17.44 27.21
C TYR A 13 -4.55 18.54 27.36
N GLN A 14 -4.60 19.33 28.44
CA GLN A 14 -3.58 20.34 28.75
C GLN A 14 -2.21 19.70 28.99
N GLN A 15 -2.15 18.62 29.78
CA GLN A 15 -0.91 17.89 30.07
C GLN A 15 -0.29 17.29 28.80
N VAL A 16 -1.12 16.69 27.93
CA VAL A 16 -0.65 16.12 26.65
C VAL A 16 -0.09 17.21 25.75
N LEU A 17 -0.78 18.36 25.64
CA LEU A 17 -0.29 19.49 24.84
C LEU A 17 1.02 20.06 25.39
N GLN A 18 1.11 20.25 26.71
CA GLN A 18 2.33 20.74 27.35
C GLN A 18 3.50 19.79 27.07
N ARG A 19 3.32 18.49 27.29
CA ARG A 19 4.34 17.47 27.03
C ARG A 19 4.79 17.48 25.57
N LEU A 20 3.86 17.63 24.62
CA LEU A 20 4.18 17.74 23.20
C LEU A 20 5.07 18.96 22.92
N LEU A 21 4.66 20.13 23.38
CA LEU A 21 5.38 21.38 23.14
C LEU A 21 6.78 21.37 23.78
N GLU A 22 6.93 20.78 24.96
CA GLU A 22 8.22 20.62 25.65
C GLU A 22 9.23 19.81 24.82
N HIS A 23 8.77 18.77 24.13
CA HIS A 23 9.62 17.91 23.28
C HIS A 23 9.78 18.41 21.85
N MET A 24 9.00 19.41 21.43
CA MET A 24 9.10 20.04 20.13
C MET A 24 10.20 21.11 20.10
N THR A 25 10.96 21.14 19.00
CA THR A 25 11.88 22.24 18.70
C THR A 25 11.12 23.53 18.41
N GLN A 26 11.81 24.68 18.41
CA GLN A 26 11.19 25.95 18.05
C GLN A 26 10.58 25.92 16.64
N ALA A 27 11.25 25.29 15.68
CA ALA A 27 10.74 25.12 14.32
C ALA A 27 9.44 24.30 14.32
N GLN A 28 9.41 23.16 15.02
CA GLN A 28 8.19 22.33 15.13
C GLN A 28 7.03 23.08 15.80
N ARG A 29 7.30 23.89 16.84
CA ARG A 29 6.27 24.74 17.47
C ARG A 29 5.74 25.80 16.50
N ALA A 30 6.59 26.38 15.67
CA ALA A 30 6.17 27.31 14.62
C ALA A 30 5.29 26.59 13.57
N SER A 31 5.65 25.36 13.18
CA SER A 31 4.85 24.51 12.30
C SER A 31 3.44 24.27 12.85
N VAL A 32 3.32 24.03 14.16
CA VAL A 32 2.01 23.89 14.83
C VAL A 32 1.19 25.18 14.70
N GLN A 33 1.78 26.36 14.92
CA GLN A 33 1.06 27.63 14.79
C GLN A 33 0.59 27.88 13.34
N LEU A 34 1.45 27.62 12.36
CA LEU A 34 1.09 27.72 10.95
C LEU A 34 -0.02 26.74 10.56
N LEU A 35 0.03 25.51 11.08
CA LEU A 35 -0.99 24.50 10.86
C LEU A 35 -2.33 24.91 11.48
N VAL A 36 -2.33 25.45 12.71
CA VAL A 36 -3.53 26.01 13.35
C VAL A 36 -4.14 27.11 12.48
N GLN A 37 -3.33 28.09 12.05
CA GLN A 37 -3.80 29.18 11.19
C GLN A 37 -4.40 28.65 9.88
N ARG A 38 -3.70 27.73 9.22
CA ARG A 38 -4.13 27.12 7.96
C ARG A 38 -5.46 26.38 8.11
N LEU A 39 -5.63 25.59 9.18
CA LEU A 39 -6.87 24.86 9.45
C LEU A 39 -8.05 25.79 9.76
N LEU A 40 -7.83 26.85 10.53
CA LEU A 40 -8.87 27.84 10.84
C LEU A 40 -9.31 28.61 9.57
N VAL A 41 -8.36 28.98 8.71
CA VAL A 41 -8.66 29.63 7.42
C VAL A 41 -9.47 28.70 6.52
N ILE A 42 -9.08 27.42 6.42
CA ILE A 42 -9.80 26.45 5.58
C ILE A 42 -11.23 26.24 6.09
N ALA A 43 -11.40 26.12 7.41
CA ALA A 43 -12.70 26.00 8.05
C ALA A 43 -13.62 27.21 7.82
N GLY A 44 -13.07 28.36 7.43
CA GLY A 44 -13.81 29.62 7.32
C GLY A 44 -13.95 30.38 8.64
N GLY A 45 -13.17 30.02 9.67
CA GLY A 45 -13.23 30.65 10.99
C GLY A 45 -13.13 29.64 12.15
N GLN A 46 -12.95 30.17 13.36
CA GLN A 46 -12.88 29.38 14.59
C GLN A 46 -14.24 28.76 14.97
N GLU A 47 -15.33 29.40 14.57
CA GLU A 47 -16.70 28.99 14.80
C GLU A 47 -17.11 27.76 13.96
N TYR A 48 -16.44 27.55 12.82
CA TYR A 48 -16.74 26.45 11.88
C TYR A 48 -15.78 25.27 11.99
N VAL A 49 -14.68 25.40 12.74
CA VAL A 49 -13.65 24.35 12.87
C VAL A 49 -14.20 23.04 13.41
N GLY A 50 -15.28 23.08 14.20
CA GLY A 50 -15.97 21.89 14.73
C GLY A 50 -16.62 21.00 13.65
N ASN A 51 -16.90 21.55 12.46
CA ASN A 51 -17.49 20.83 11.33
C ASN A 51 -16.43 20.19 10.42
N VAL A 52 -15.16 20.50 10.65
CA VAL A 52 -14.05 20.00 9.83
C VAL A 52 -13.66 18.60 10.27
N ARG A 53 -13.48 17.72 9.29
CA ARG A 53 -12.98 16.36 9.46
C ARG A 53 -11.62 16.25 8.79
N VAL A 54 -10.58 16.03 9.57
CA VAL A 54 -9.20 15.91 9.09
C VAL A 54 -8.83 14.44 9.01
N LEU A 55 -8.60 13.93 7.80
CA LEU A 55 -8.03 12.61 7.55
C LEU A 55 -6.51 12.74 7.36
N VAL A 56 -5.73 11.98 8.12
CA VAL A 56 -4.27 11.91 7.96
C VAL A 56 -3.82 10.50 7.64
N LEU A 57 -2.95 10.38 6.64
CA LEU A 57 -2.26 9.13 6.32
C LEU A 57 -1.05 8.96 7.23
N HIS A 58 -1.10 7.96 8.11
CA HIS A 58 -0.03 7.62 9.02
C HIS A 58 0.61 6.28 8.62
N GLY A 59 1.93 6.25 8.54
CA GLY A 59 2.69 5.03 8.33
C GLY A 59 3.92 5.00 9.23
N VAL A 60 4.87 4.10 8.98
CA VAL A 60 5.95 3.86 9.96
C VAL A 60 7.11 4.85 9.81
N ASP A 61 7.06 5.79 8.86
CA ASP A 61 8.10 6.79 8.70
C ASP A 61 8.05 7.90 9.77
N ARG A 62 9.14 8.64 9.89
CA ARG A 62 9.26 9.73 10.88
C ARG A 62 8.41 10.95 10.52
N ARG A 63 8.26 11.27 9.23
CA ARG A 63 7.55 12.47 8.77
C ARG A 63 6.06 12.37 9.05
N SER A 64 5.44 11.22 8.78
CA SER A 64 4.02 11.02 9.11
C SER A 64 3.77 11.00 10.62
N ALA A 65 4.73 10.52 11.44
CA ALA A 65 4.65 10.60 12.90
C ALA A 65 4.76 12.06 13.41
N HIS A 66 5.68 12.86 12.87
CA HIS A 66 5.81 14.28 13.22
C HIS A 66 4.60 15.10 12.77
N LEU A 67 4.05 14.80 11.59
CA LEU A 67 2.78 15.39 11.13
C LEU A 67 1.65 15.10 12.11
N LEU A 68 1.50 13.84 12.54
CA LEU A 68 0.45 13.45 13.48
C LEU A 68 0.63 14.16 14.83
N ALA A 69 1.86 14.29 15.32
CA ALA A 69 2.15 15.05 16.54
C ALA A 69 1.80 16.54 16.39
N CYS A 70 2.10 17.16 15.24
CA CYS A 70 1.75 18.55 14.97
C CYS A 70 0.22 18.73 14.87
N LEU A 71 -0.49 17.81 14.22
CA LEU A 71 -1.95 17.81 14.14
C LEU A 71 -2.58 17.65 15.51
N ARG A 72 -2.04 16.76 16.34
CA ARG A 72 -2.52 16.58 17.72
C ARG A 72 -2.31 17.84 18.54
N ALA A 73 -1.13 18.46 18.47
CA ALA A 73 -0.86 19.72 19.15
C ALA A 73 -1.78 20.85 18.66
N ALA A 74 -2.04 20.95 17.35
CA ALA A 74 -2.99 21.91 16.79
C ALA A 74 -4.42 21.66 17.28
N GLN A 75 -4.89 20.40 17.26
CA GLN A 75 -6.23 20.01 17.71
C GLN A 75 -6.48 20.42 19.16
N LEU A 76 -5.54 20.10 20.05
CA LEU A 76 -5.61 20.43 21.47
C LEU A 76 -5.50 21.95 21.70
N SER A 77 -4.61 22.64 20.96
CA SER A 77 -4.44 24.09 21.08
C SER A 77 -5.67 24.87 20.64
N ILE A 78 -6.41 24.39 19.63
CA ILE A 78 -7.67 24.99 19.18
C ILE A 78 -8.76 24.72 20.22
N ALA A 79 -8.88 23.48 20.70
CA ALA A 79 -9.89 23.11 21.69
C ALA A 79 -9.76 23.91 23.00
N LEU A 80 -8.54 24.11 23.50
CA LEU A 80 -8.30 24.87 24.74
C LEU A 80 -8.62 26.37 24.59
N ARG A 81 -8.49 26.92 23.38
CA ARG A 81 -8.73 28.35 23.11
C ARG A 81 -10.17 28.65 22.73
N HIS A 82 -10.85 27.74 22.03
CA HIS A 82 -12.13 28.01 21.38
C HIS A 82 -13.25 27.03 21.81
N GLY A 83 -12.98 26.05 22.68
CA GLY A 83 -13.93 25.04 23.13
C GLY A 83 -14.22 23.94 22.09
N ALA A 84 -14.44 24.31 20.83
CA ALA A 84 -14.60 23.39 19.70
C ALA A 84 -13.27 23.16 18.96
N THR A 85 -13.14 22.02 18.28
CA THR A 85 -12.00 21.68 17.42
C THR A 85 -12.42 20.68 16.35
N PHE A 86 -11.58 20.48 15.34
CA PHE A 86 -11.84 19.53 14.26
C PHE A 86 -11.80 18.07 14.75
N ARG A 87 -12.50 17.18 14.03
CA ARG A 87 -12.40 15.73 14.24
C ARG A 87 -11.20 15.18 13.48
N LEU A 88 -10.38 14.36 14.14
CA LEU A 88 -9.17 13.79 13.56
C LEU A 88 -9.38 12.31 13.27
N ARG A 89 -9.22 11.91 12.01
CA ARG A 89 -9.26 10.52 11.56
C ARG A 89 -7.86 10.11 11.14
N VAL A 90 -7.28 9.12 11.81
CA VAL A 90 -5.92 8.64 11.55
C VAL A 90 -6.02 7.32 10.81
N LEU A 91 -5.62 7.30 9.55
CA LEU A 91 -5.51 6.07 8.78
C LEU A 91 -4.09 5.53 8.89
N ALA A 92 -3.90 4.52 9.75
CA ALA A 92 -2.70 3.71 9.77
C ALA A 92 -2.71 2.80 8.53
N ALA A 93 -2.16 3.33 7.44
CA ALA A 93 -2.05 2.55 6.21
C ALA A 93 -0.83 1.64 6.35
N ARG A 94 -1.03 0.35 6.09
CA ARG A 94 0.03 -0.64 6.05
C ARG A 94 -0.25 -1.61 4.90
N LEU A 95 0.79 -2.06 4.22
CA LEU A 95 0.63 -3.32 3.49
C LEU A 95 0.47 -4.47 4.48
N PRO A 96 -0.37 -5.47 4.17
CA PRO A 96 -0.55 -6.67 4.99
C PRO A 96 0.73 -7.33 5.51
N THR A 97 1.84 -7.18 4.79
CA THR A 97 3.15 -7.77 5.12
C THR A 97 3.94 -7.04 6.22
N LEU A 98 3.53 -5.83 6.64
CA LEU A 98 4.20 -5.14 7.74
C LEU A 98 4.05 -5.95 9.04
N ASP A 99 5.07 -5.95 9.88
CA ASP A 99 5.15 -6.82 11.06
C ASP A 99 4.45 -6.28 12.31
N ASP A 100 4.37 -7.12 13.34
CA ASP A 100 3.86 -6.72 14.66
C ASP A 100 4.69 -5.59 15.28
N THR A 101 5.98 -5.46 14.90
CA THR A 101 6.84 -4.35 15.32
C THR A 101 6.32 -3.01 14.80
N ALA A 102 5.90 -2.95 13.53
CA ALA A 102 5.27 -1.77 12.94
C ALA A 102 3.94 -1.43 13.64
N LEU A 103 3.11 -2.42 13.96
CA LEU A 103 1.87 -2.20 14.71
C LEU A 103 2.15 -1.66 16.13
N ALA A 104 3.12 -2.25 16.83
CA ALA A 104 3.54 -1.77 18.15
C ALA A 104 4.12 -0.35 18.10
N LEU A 105 4.77 0.02 16.99
CA LEU A 105 5.25 1.39 16.79
C LEU A 105 4.11 2.39 16.62
N HIS A 106 3.07 2.04 15.85
CA HIS A 106 1.85 2.85 15.75
C HIS A 106 1.16 2.99 17.10
N ASP A 107 0.99 1.88 17.82
CA ASP A 107 0.33 1.84 19.13
C ASP A 107 1.06 2.71 20.17
N ARG A 108 2.40 2.62 20.23
CA ARG A 108 3.24 3.52 21.06
C ARG A 108 3.04 4.99 20.69
N CYS A 109 3.00 5.31 19.40
CA CYS A 109 2.80 6.67 18.93
C CYS A 109 1.41 7.21 19.31
N PHE A 110 0.36 6.40 19.12
CA PHE A 110 -1.02 6.76 19.43
C PHE A 110 -1.25 6.91 20.93
N SER A 111 -0.65 6.04 21.73
CA SER A 111 -0.62 6.13 23.20
C SER A 111 0.10 7.39 23.67
N ALA A 112 1.27 7.71 23.09
CA ALA A 112 2.03 8.93 23.41
C ALA A 112 1.26 10.22 23.07
N LEU A 113 0.35 10.16 22.11
CA LEU A 113 -0.47 11.28 21.67
C LEU A 113 -1.87 11.30 22.32
N PHE A 114 -2.17 10.32 23.19
CA PHE A 114 -3.47 10.14 23.84
C PHE A 114 -4.61 10.16 22.82
N LEU A 115 -4.50 9.30 21.79
CA LEU A 115 -5.47 9.23 20.69
C LEU A 115 -6.57 8.20 20.91
N HIS A 116 -6.28 7.10 21.62
CA HIS A 116 -7.25 6.02 21.84
C HIS A 116 -8.48 6.48 22.64
N ASP A 117 -8.27 7.34 23.63
CA ASP A 117 -9.29 7.74 24.60
C ASP A 117 -9.90 9.12 24.30
N ASP A 118 -9.57 9.74 23.17
CA ASP A 118 -10.16 11.03 22.79
C ASP A 118 -11.34 10.82 21.82
N PRO A 119 -12.59 11.17 22.21
CA PRO A 119 -13.78 10.95 21.38
C PRO A 119 -13.79 11.79 20.09
N ARG A 120 -12.88 12.76 19.95
CA ARG A 120 -12.71 13.58 18.75
C ARG A 120 -11.74 12.93 17.75
N VAL A 121 -11.17 11.78 18.11
CA VAL A 121 -10.19 11.04 17.30
C VAL A 121 -10.77 9.68 16.94
N GLU A 122 -10.65 9.32 15.67
CA GLU A 122 -10.95 7.98 15.18
C GLU A 122 -9.68 7.36 14.62
N LEU A 123 -9.31 6.19 15.14
CA LEU A 123 -8.14 5.45 14.70
C LEU A 123 -8.57 4.30 13.80
N LEU A 124 -8.07 4.31 12.57
CA LEU A 124 -8.36 3.31 11.55
C LEU A 124 -7.09 2.58 11.11
N ARG A 125 -7.27 1.34 10.70
CA ARG A 125 -6.26 0.52 10.05
C ARG A 125 -6.75 0.10 8.67
N ALA A 126 -5.86 0.16 7.69
CA ALA A 126 -6.08 -0.45 6.39
C ALA A 126 -5.30 -1.77 6.29
N ASP A 127 -6.00 -2.87 6.00
CA ASP A 127 -5.41 -4.19 5.75
C ASP A 127 -5.93 -4.73 4.41
N GLY A 128 -5.03 -4.96 3.45
CA GLY A 128 -5.38 -5.65 2.19
C GLY A 128 -6.43 -4.94 1.35
N GLY A 129 -6.52 -3.61 1.47
CA GLY A 129 -7.56 -2.81 0.83
C GLY A 129 -8.87 -2.71 1.62
N GLN A 130 -8.95 -3.19 2.86
CA GLN A 130 -10.13 -3.10 3.73
C GLN A 130 -9.86 -2.18 4.91
N LEU A 131 -10.89 -1.45 5.35
CA LEU A 131 -10.82 -0.52 6.47
C LEU A 131 -11.40 -1.14 7.75
N GLY A 132 -10.74 -0.95 8.89
CA GLY A 132 -11.23 -1.39 10.20
C GLY A 132 -10.74 -0.49 11.35
N PRO A 133 -11.31 -0.63 12.56
CA PRO A 133 -10.83 0.08 13.74
C PRO A 133 -9.42 -0.37 14.11
N PHE A 134 -8.56 0.58 14.48
CA PHE A 134 -7.22 0.28 14.95
C PHE A 134 -7.26 -0.52 16.26
N GLY A 135 -6.37 -1.51 16.41
CA GLY A 135 -6.27 -2.36 17.61
C GLY A 135 -7.19 -3.58 17.62
N ALA A 136 -8.24 -3.63 16.78
CA ALA A 136 -8.98 -4.87 16.59
C ALA A 136 -8.07 -5.90 15.92
N ARG A 137 -7.92 -7.10 16.51
CA ARG A 137 -7.41 -8.26 15.77
C ARG A 137 -8.43 -8.53 14.67
N GLN A 138 -8.16 -8.04 13.47
CA GLN A 138 -9.04 -8.33 12.36
C GLN A 138 -8.70 -9.75 11.93
N ALA A 139 -9.60 -10.68 12.25
CA ALA A 139 -9.61 -11.95 11.55
C ALA A 139 -10.04 -11.61 10.12
N CYS A 140 -9.09 -11.45 9.20
CA CYS A 140 -9.43 -11.57 7.79
C CYS A 140 -10.17 -12.91 7.64
N SER A 141 -11.36 -12.87 7.07
CA SER A 141 -12.05 -14.12 6.74
C SER A 141 -11.18 -14.94 5.78
N GLY A 142 -11.34 -16.27 5.80
CA GLY A 142 -10.61 -17.14 4.87
C GLY A 142 -10.84 -16.73 3.40
N GLU A 143 -12.04 -16.25 3.08
CA GLU A 143 -12.41 -15.73 1.76
C GLU A 143 -11.59 -14.48 1.39
N GLN A 144 -11.54 -13.48 2.28
CA GLN A 144 -10.76 -12.26 2.04
C GLN A 144 -9.27 -12.53 1.83
N LEU A 145 -8.71 -13.47 2.60
CA LEU A 145 -7.31 -13.85 2.45
C LEU A 145 -7.08 -14.54 1.09
N ALA A 146 -8.00 -15.42 0.68
CA ALA A 146 -7.96 -16.09 -0.61
C ALA A 146 -8.07 -15.10 -1.78
N ASP A 147 -8.97 -14.12 -1.69
CA ASP A 147 -9.13 -13.06 -2.70
C ASP A 147 -7.88 -12.19 -2.83
N ALA A 148 -7.29 -11.80 -1.70
CA ALA A 148 -6.06 -11.01 -1.69
C ALA A 148 -4.87 -11.79 -2.29
N GLY A 149 -4.76 -13.08 -1.97
CA GLY A 149 -3.76 -13.98 -2.55
C GLY A 149 -3.96 -14.20 -4.06
N ASN A 150 -5.21 -14.41 -4.47
CA ASN A 150 -5.56 -14.55 -5.89
C ASN A 150 -5.21 -13.28 -6.68
N ALA A 151 -5.59 -12.11 -6.17
CA ALA A 151 -5.28 -10.82 -6.80
C ALA A 151 -3.77 -10.57 -6.88
N TRP A 152 -3.00 -10.92 -5.85
CA TRP A 152 -1.55 -10.83 -5.85
C TRP A 152 -0.93 -11.71 -6.95
N LEU A 153 -1.30 -13.00 -6.97
CA LEU A 153 -0.74 -13.98 -7.89
C LEU A 153 -1.10 -13.64 -9.34
N LEU A 154 -2.36 -13.30 -9.59
CA LEU A 154 -2.84 -12.91 -10.91
C LEU A 154 -2.13 -11.66 -11.41
N PHE A 155 -2.04 -10.63 -10.57
CA PHE A 155 -1.31 -9.41 -10.91
C PHE A 155 0.14 -9.71 -11.26
N GLY A 156 0.80 -10.56 -10.48
CA GLY A 156 2.20 -10.93 -10.69
C GLY A 156 2.45 -11.70 -11.98
N HIS A 157 1.54 -12.58 -12.39
CA HIS A 157 1.59 -13.16 -13.74
C HIS A 157 1.52 -12.05 -14.79
N LEU A 158 0.45 -11.25 -14.76
CA LEU A 158 0.13 -10.25 -15.79
C LEU A 158 1.15 -9.10 -15.95
N VAL A 159 2.01 -8.86 -14.95
CA VAL A 159 3.11 -7.89 -15.03
C VAL A 159 4.48 -8.53 -15.31
N GLY A 160 4.51 -9.80 -15.73
CA GLY A 160 5.74 -10.49 -16.15
C GLY A 160 6.61 -10.97 -14.98
N GLY A 161 6.00 -11.26 -13.82
CA GLY A 161 6.69 -11.82 -12.66
C GLY A 161 7.76 -10.90 -12.07
N GLN A 162 7.70 -9.59 -12.32
CA GLN A 162 8.75 -8.67 -11.86
C GLN A 162 8.56 -8.25 -10.40
N PRO A 163 9.51 -8.57 -9.50
CA PRO A 163 9.39 -8.24 -8.08
C PRO A 163 9.05 -6.77 -7.81
N ASP A 164 9.80 -5.87 -8.45
CA ASP A 164 9.69 -4.42 -8.22
C ASP A 164 8.33 -3.85 -8.67
N ALA A 165 7.66 -4.49 -9.65
CA ALA A 165 6.37 -4.05 -10.18
C ALA A 165 5.18 -4.51 -9.34
N ILE A 166 5.24 -5.75 -8.82
CA ILE A 166 4.18 -6.36 -8.02
C ILE A 166 3.91 -5.51 -6.78
N LEU A 167 4.94 -5.29 -5.97
CA LEU A 167 4.78 -4.59 -4.69
C LEU A 167 4.47 -3.10 -4.84
N GLY A 168 4.96 -2.46 -5.91
CA GLY A 168 4.66 -1.07 -6.18
C GLY A 168 3.19 -0.87 -6.56
N ALA A 169 2.83 -1.25 -7.78
CA ALA A 169 1.52 -0.93 -8.34
C ALA A 169 0.35 -1.54 -7.56
N ARG A 170 0.44 -2.81 -7.11
CA ARG A 170 -0.61 -3.46 -6.31
C ARG A 170 -0.82 -2.72 -4.99
N GLY A 171 0.26 -2.37 -4.29
CA GLY A 171 0.16 -1.69 -3.00
C GLY A 171 -0.45 -0.29 -3.09
N TYR A 172 -0.18 0.46 -4.17
CA TYR A 172 -0.85 1.75 -4.41
C TYR A 172 -2.36 1.59 -4.68
N LEU A 173 -2.77 0.52 -5.35
CA LEU A 173 -4.19 0.22 -5.60
C LEU A 173 -4.90 -0.18 -4.29
N GLU A 174 -4.27 -0.98 -3.43
CA GLU A 174 -4.81 -1.30 -2.10
C GLU A 174 -4.97 -0.06 -1.23
N LEU A 175 -3.95 0.82 -1.23
CA LEU A 175 -4.01 2.09 -0.52
C LEU A 175 -5.15 2.96 -1.06
N ALA A 176 -5.31 3.04 -2.38
CA ALA A 176 -6.37 3.82 -2.99
C ALA A 176 -7.77 3.32 -2.59
N ASN A 177 -7.99 2.00 -2.57
CA ASN A 177 -9.25 1.42 -2.10
C ASN A 177 -9.53 1.78 -0.63
N SER A 178 -8.51 1.66 0.23
CA SER A 178 -8.62 1.96 1.66
C SER A 178 -8.90 3.45 1.92
N LEU A 179 -8.22 4.34 1.18
CA LEU A 179 -8.49 5.78 1.21
C LEU A 179 -9.89 6.10 0.68
N GLY A 180 -10.33 5.40 -0.37
CA GLY A 180 -11.67 5.53 -0.92
C GLY A 180 -12.75 5.22 0.11
N GLN A 181 -12.61 4.10 0.82
CA GLN A 181 -13.50 3.71 1.93
C GLN A 181 -13.44 4.72 3.09
N ALA A 182 -12.24 5.20 3.47
CA ALA A 182 -12.08 6.16 4.55
C ALA A 182 -12.69 7.55 4.25
N LEU A 183 -12.86 7.89 2.97
CA LEU A 183 -13.51 9.13 2.53
C LEU A 183 -15.03 8.95 2.29
N ALA A 184 -15.48 7.73 2.03
CA ALA A 184 -16.88 7.41 1.78
C ALA A 184 -17.68 7.37 3.10
N GLY A 185 -18.66 8.27 3.26
CA GLY A 185 -19.65 8.22 4.35
C GLY A 185 -19.62 9.37 5.34
N GLU A 186 -18.70 10.31 5.20
CA GLU A 186 -18.52 11.39 6.18
C GLU A 186 -19.15 12.71 5.70
N ALA A 187 -20.18 13.21 6.40
CA ALA A 187 -20.82 14.50 6.11
C ALA A 187 -20.05 15.69 6.72
N GLY A 188 -19.65 16.67 5.92
CA GLY A 188 -18.95 17.88 6.37
C GLY A 188 -17.75 18.20 5.50
N GLU A 189 -17.00 19.25 5.86
CA GLU A 189 -15.78 19.62 5.12
C GLU A 189 -14.66 18.65 5.48
N GLN A 190 -14.26 17.83 4.49
CA GLN A 190 -13.18 16.87 4.64
C GLN A 190 -11.86 17.49 4.20
N ILE A 191 -10.83 17.31 5.01
CA ILE A 191 -9.45 17.71 4.70
C ILE A 191 -8.57 16.47 4.72
N LEU A 192 -7.92 16.16 3.60
CA LEU A 192 -6.87 15.15 3.56
C LEU A 192 -5.52 15.84 3.78
N ILE A 193 -4.76 15.41 4.79
CA ILE A 193 -3.43 15.94 5.10
C ILE A 193 -2.39 14.85 4.95
N SER A 194 -1.29 15.17 4.28
CA SER A 194 -0.19 14.25 4.04
C SER A 194 1.16 14.94 4.13
N ALA A 195 2.15 14.21 4.65
CA ALA A 195 3.56 14.58 4.69
C ALA A 195 4.37 13.97 3.53
N VAL A 196 3.70 13.39 2.53
CA VAL A 196 4.35 12.78 1.38
C VAL A 196 5.11 13.86 0.59
N PRO A 197 6.43 13.67 0.35
CA PRO A 197 7.23 14.69 -0.32
C PRO A 197 6.76 14.94 -1.76
N PHE A 198 6.96 16.18 -2.22
CA PHE A 198 6.50 16.73 -3.49
C PHE A 198 6.79 15.80 -4.67
N ALA A 199 8.04 15.30 -4.75
CA ALA A 199 8.49 14.45 -5.83
C ALA A 199 7.74 13.10 -5.88
N GLU A 200 7.44 12.50 -4.72
CA GLU A 200 6.68 11.24 -4.64
C GLU A 200 5.21 11.46 -4.97
N ARG A 201 4.60 12.50 -4.39
CA ARG A 201 3.23 12.90 -4.70
C ARG A 201 3.07 13.19 -6.19
N HIS A 202 3.97 13.96 -6.79
CA HIS A 202 3.91 14.26 -8.22
C HIS A 202 3.98 13.00 -9.08
N ARG A 203 4.82 12.02 -8.71
CA ARG A 203 4.86 10.71 -9.38
C ARG A 203 3.54 9.95 -9.22
N LEU A 204 2.96 9.91 -8.03
CA LEU A 204 1.67 9.27 -7.76
C LEU A 204 0.54 9.89 -8.60
N LEU A 205 0.44 11.22 -8.61
CA LEU A 205 -0.55 11.94 -9.41
C LEU A 205 -0.38 11.70 -10.91
N ALA A 206 0.85 11.79 -11.40
CA ALA A 206 1.15 11.57 -12.83
C ALA A 206 0.87 10.12 -13.25
N TRP A 207 1.19 9.15 -12.38
CA TRP A 207 0.94 7.74 -12.60
C TRP A 207 -0.57 7.44 -12.62
N GLY A 208 -1.32 7.87 -11.60
CA GLY A 208 -2.75 7.59 -11.52
C GLY A 208 -3.53 8.26 -12.66
N ARG A 209 -3.23 9.53 -12.99
CA ARG A 209 -3.82 10.21 -14.17
C ARG A 209 -3.51 9.49 -15.49
N ARG A 210 -2.35 8.85 -15.59
CA ARG A 210 -2.01 8.05 -16.78
C ARG A 210 -2.86 6.79 -16.81
N CYS A 211 -2.99 6.08 -15.69
CA CYS A 211 -3.82 4.87 -15.62
C CYS A 211 -5.29 5.16 -15.95
N LEU A 212 -5.86 6.24 -15.39
CA LEU A 212 -7.27 6.61 -15.60
C LEU A 212 -7.60 7.01 -17.05
N ARG A 213 -6.68 7.70 -17.74
CA ARG A 213 -6.85 8.02 -19.17
C ARG A 213 -6.97 6.80 -20.08
N HIS A 214 -6.59 5.62 -19.59
CA HIS A 214 -6.67 4.38 -20.35
C HIS A 214 -7.85 3.51 -19.94
N THR A 215 -8.56 3.85 -18.86
CA THR A 215 -9.67 3.02 -18.37
C THR A 215 -11.04 3.66 -18.41
N VAL A 216 -11.07 4.99 -18.45
CA VAL A 216 -12.30 5.76 -18.46
C VAL A 216 -12.20 6.68 -19.67
N GLU A 217 -13.30 6.89 -20.40
CA GLU A 217 -13.47 8.09 -21.23
C GLU A 217 -13.54 9.31 -20.29
N VAL A 218 -12.42 9.64 -19.64
CA VAL A 218 -12.35 10.82 -18.78
C VAL A 218 -12.40 11.99 -19.73
N ALA A 219 -13.58 12.61 -19.86
CA ALA A 219 -13.72 13.93 -20.44
C ALA A 219 -12.63 14.82 -19.83
N GLN A 220 -11.90 15.53 -20.70
CA GLN A 220 -10.59 16.16 -20.47
C GLN A 220 -10.51 17.25 -19.38
N ALA A 221 -11.42 17.29 -18.41
CA ALA A 221 -11.35 18.22 -17.30
C ALA A 221 -10.34 17.74 -16.26
N LEU A 222 -9.45 18.66 -15.86
CA LEU A 222 -8.52 18.56 -14.74
C LEU A 222 -9.14 17.76 -13.58
N THR A 223 -8.73 16.51 -13.38
CA THR A 223 -9.27 15.70 -12.29
C THR A 223 -8.69 16.19 -10.96
N PRO A 224 -9.51 16.74 -10.03
CA PRO A 224 -9.08 17.00 -8.67
C PRO A 224 -8.66 15.70 -7.95
N HIS A 225 -7.96 15.82 -6.82
CA HIS A 225 -7.29 14.69 -6.15
C HIS A 225 -8.25 13.60 -5.67
N ASN A 226 -9.50 13.95 -5.37
CA ASN A 226 -10.63 13.07 -5.07
C ASN A 226 -11.01 12.16 -6.25
N VAL A 227 -10.99 12.68 -7.49
CA VAL A 227 -11.23 11.90 -8.70
C VAL A 227 -10.12 10.88 -8.92
N LEU A 228 -8.90 11.17 -8.44
CA LEU A 228 -7.81 10.20 -8.49
C LEU A 228 -8.06 9.02 -7.55
N ALA A 229 -8.44 9.26 -6.29
CA ALA A 229 -8.70 8.17 -5.34
C ALA A 229 -9.86 7.28 -5.79
N ALA A 230 -11.00 7.88 -6.15
CA ALA A 230 -12.16 7.15 -6.67
C ALA A 230 -11.85 6.43 -7.98
N GLY A 231 -11.08 7.06 -8.88
CA GLY A 231 -10.65 6.43 -10.12
C GLY A 231 -9.71 5.24 -9.87
N LEU A 232 -8.75 5.36 -8.94
CA LEU A 232 -7.81 4.27 -8.62
C LEU A 232 -8.53 3.08 -7.93
N GLU A 233 -9.57 3.35 -7.14
CA GLU A 233 -10.46 2.32 -6.59
C GLU A 233 -11.17 1.54 -7.72
N GLN A 234 -11.74 2.26 -8.69
CA GLN A 234 -12.36 1.66 -9.89
C GLN A 234 -11.36 0.87 -10.74
N LEU A 235 -10.10 1.34 -10.86
CA LEU A 235 -9.04 0.55 -11.50
C LEU A 235 -8.84 -0.78 -10.79
N GLY A 236 -8.91 -0.81 -9.46
CA GLY A 236 -8.82 -2.03 -8.67
C GLY A 236 -9.89 -3.05 -9.07
N GLU A 237 -11.14 -2.60 -9.26
CA GLU A 237 -12.25 -3.47 -9.70
C GLU A 237 -12.01 -4.05 -11.10
N VAL A 238 -11.56 -3.22 -12.06
CA VAL A 238 -11.23 -3.65 -13.43
C VAL A 238 -10.09 -4.68 -13.44
N LEU A 239 -9.13 -4.53 -12.53
CA LEU A 239 -7.98 -5.43 -12.43
C LEU A 239 -8.29 -6.73 -11.71
N ALA A 240 -9.38 -6.78 -10.92
CA ALA A 240 -9.81 -7.99 -10.21
C ALA A 240 -10.38 -9.05 -11.18
N ASP A 241 -11.07 -8.62 -12.24
CA ASP A 241 -11.51 -9.51 -13.33
C ASP A 241 -11.14 -8.92 -14.71
N PRO A 242 -9.89 -9.15 -15.17
CA PRO A 242 -9.38 -8.49 -16.37
C PRO A 242 -9.90 -9.07 -17.69
N TRP A 243 -10.71 -10.14 -17.62
CA TRP A 243 -11.34 -10.77 -18.78
C TRP A 243 -12.76 -10.28 -19.04
N GLN A 244 -13.40 -9.64 -18.07
CA GLN A 244 -14.68 -8.98 -18.28
C GLN A 244 -14.46 -7.60 -18.92
N PRO A 245 -15.35 -7.16 -19.83
CA PRO A 245 -15.37 -5.78 -20.26
C PRO A 245 -15.67 -4.90 -19.04
N PRO A 246 -14.92 -3.81 -18.82
CA PRO A 246 -15.19 -2.93 -17.70
C PRO A 246 -16.60 -2.36 -17.84
N THR A 247 -17.42 -2.51 -16.81
CA THR A 247 -18.71 -1.82 -16.73
C THR A 247 -18.46 -0.33 -16.89
N SER A 248 -19.22 0.37 -17.76
CA SER A 248 -19.01 1.79 -18.02
C SER A 248 -18.91 2.56 -16.70
N PRO A 249 -17.79 3.27 -16.46
CA PRO A 249 -17.52 3.87 -15.17
C PRO A 249 -18.48 5.04 -14.95
N VAL A 250 -19.46 4.87 -14.07
CA VAL A 250 -20.08 6.02 -13.43
C VAL A 250 -19.05 6.50 -12.42
N LEU A 251 -18.32 7.58 -12.74
CA LEU A 251 -17.58 8.34 -11.72
C LEU A 251 -18.62 8.76 -10.68
N ARG A 252 -18.72 7.98 -9.60
CA ARG A 252 -19.62 8.32 -8.50
C ARG A 252 -19.06 9.60 -7.93
N GLN A 253 -19.70 10.73 -8.23
CA GLN A 253 -19.46 11.97 -7.53
C GLN A 253 -19.76 11.68 -6.06
N ARG A 254 -18.71 11.42 -5.28
CA ARG A 254 -18.81 11.33 -3.83
C ARG A 254 -19.16 12.74 -3.35
N GLY A 255 -20.22 12.86 -2.54
CA GLY A 255 -20.62 14.14 -1.97
C GLY A 255 -19.49 14.72 -1.11
N GLY A 256 -19.17 15.99 -1.33
CA GLY A 256 -18.07 16.71 -0.66
C GLY A 256 -16.69 16.38 -1.24
N GLU A 257 -16.06 17.33 -1.92
CA GLU A 257 -14.69 17.17 -2.38
C GLU A 257 -13.71 17.36 -1.21
N PRO A 258 -12.95 16.34 -0.78
CA PRO A 258 -11.95 16.54 0.26
C PRO A 258 -10.89 17.53 -0.24
N ARG A 259 -10.66 18.59 0.55
CA ARG A 259 -9.58 19.53 0.29
C ARG A 259 -8.26 18.88 0.67
N LEU A 260 -7.36 18.74 -0.29
CA LEU A 260 -6.02 18.25 -0.04
C LEU A 260 -5.14 19.39 0.49
N VAL A 261 -4.62 19.23 1.70
CA VAL A 261 -3.71 20.20 2.33
C VAL A 261 -2.32 19.59 2.45
N MET A 262 -1.35 20.29 1.87
CA MET A 262 0.04 19.91 1.96
C MET A 262 0.58 20.37 3.31
N ALA A 263 1.31 19.48 3.98
CA ALA A 263 2.01 19.79 5.21
C ALA A 263 3.52 19.53 5.10
N GLU A 264 4.01 19.16 3.91
CA GLU A 264 5.45 18.98 3.67
C GLU A 264 6.25 20.26 3.91
N ASP A 265 5.67 21.42 3.57
CA ASP A 265 6.24 22.75 3.77
C ASP A 265 6.26 23.16 5.25
N LEU A 266 5.35 22.58 6.05
CA LEU A 266 5.25 22.83 7.48
C LEU A 266 6.25 22.00 8.28
N LEU A 267 6.69 20.84 7.77
CA LEU A 267 7.59 19.96 8.49
C LEU A 267 9.04 20.31 8.18
N HIS A 268 9.60 21.26 8.91
CA HIS A 268 11.03 21.58 8.84
C HIS A 268 11.85 20.49 9.55
N HIS A 269 12.82 19.91 8.84
CA HIS A 269 13.75 18.88 9.34
C HIS A 269 13.08 17.70 10.08
N PRO A 270 12.07 17.02 9.48
CA PRO A 270 11.43 15.88 10.12
C PRO A 270 12.39 14.70 10.27
N ASP A 271 13.58 14.74 9.68
CA ASP A 271 14.59 13.70 9.72
C ASP A 271 15.59 13.88 10.89
N ASP A 272 15.44 14.92 11.73
CA ASP A 272 16.24 15.10 12.94
C ASP A 272 15.66 14.25 14.09
N GLY A 273 16.37 13.21 14.51
CA GLY A 273 15.98 12.24 15.55
C GLY A 273 15.98 12.82 16.97
N GLY A 274 15.22 13.88 17.17
CA GLY A 274 15.23 14.72 18.37
C GLY A 274 14.41 14.20 19.55
N PRO A 275 14.16 15.07 20.56
CA PRO A 275 13.35 14.74 21.74
C PRO A 275 11.93 14.27 21.41
N LEU A 276 11.33 14.78 20.33
CA LEU A 276 9.99 14.37 19.89
C LEU A 276 9.92 12.87 19.53
N ASP A 277 10.92 12.32 18.84
CA ASP A 277 10.95 10.88 18.52
C ASP A 277 10.98 10.01 19.77
N ARG A 278 11.70 10.48 20.80
CA ARG A 278 11.77 9.80 22.09
C ARG A 278 10.42 9.79 22.80
N MET A 279 9.73 10.93 22.79
CA MET A 279 8.37 11.06 23.32
C MET A 279 7.36 10.19 22.56
N LEU A 280 7.50 10.06 21.24
CA LEU A 280 6.65 9.22 20.40
C LEU A 280 6.97 7.72 20.46
N GLY A 281 7.94 7.30 21.30
CA GLY A 281 8.31 5.88 21.45
C GLY A 281 9.02 5.28 20.24
N ARG A 282 9.80 6.11 19.51
CA ARG A 282 10.47 5.74 18.25
C ARG A 282 11.99 5.54 18.39
N GLN A 283 12.49 5.44 19.62
CA GLN A 283 13.93 5.29 19.94
C GLN A 283 14.49 3.96 19.45
N ASP A 284 13.72 2.90 19.67
CA ASP A 284 14.05 1.51 19.32
C ASP A 284 13.44 1.08 17.98
N ALA A 285 12.86 2.02 17.24
CA ALA A 285 12.58 1.79 15.84
C ALA A 285 13.94 1.69 15.12
N GLN A 286 14.61 0.54 15.24
CA GLN A 286 15.59 0.09 14.25
C GLN A 286 14.98 0.41 12.90
N GLY A 287 15.78 0.97 11.99
CA GLY A 287 15.32 1.51 10.71
C GLY A 287 14.58 0.47 9.86
N SER A 288 13.35 0.15 10.24
CA SER A 288 12.30 -0.38 9.40
C SER A 288 12.04 0.75 8.44
N GLN A 289 12.89 0.80 7.42
CA GLN A 289 12.85 1.78 6.36
C GLN A 289 11.77 1.30 5.42
N ALA A 290 10.54 1.32 5.93
CA ALA A 290 9.42 1.17 5.08
C ALA A 290 9.55 2.25 4.01
N GLN A 291 9.47 1.81 2.77
CA GLN A 291 9.74 2.61 1.61
C GLN A 291 8.45 3.30 1.15
N GLY A 292 8.60 4.21 0.18
CA GLY A 292 7.51 4.93 -0.45
C GLY A 292 6.77 5.90 0.49
N PRO A 293 5.64 6.47 0.01
CA PRO A 293 4.94 7.53 0.73
C PRO A 293 4.52 7.07 2.11
N SER A 294 4.78 7.87 3.13
CA SER A 294 4.48 7.56 4.54
C SER A 294 5.12 6.26 5.08
N GLY A 295 6.13 5.70 4.42
CA GLY A 295 6.74 4.43 4.84
C GLY A 295 5.73 3.28 4.86
N LEU A 296 5.08 3.03 3.72
CA LEU A 296 4.04 2.00 3.61
C LEU A 296 4.59 0.63 3.22
N PHE A 297 5.77 0.57 2.61
CA PHE A 297 6.28 -0.63 1.96
C PHE A 297 7.39 -1.31 2.76
N ASP A 298 7.13 -2.50 3.29
CA ASP A 298 8.18 -3.34 3.88
C ASP A 298 9.18 -3.79 2.79
N PRO A 299 10.49 -3.54 2.92
CA PRO A 299 11.49 -4.02 1.97
C PRO A 299 11.68 -5.54 1.99
N LEU A 300 11.30 -6.25 3.06
CA LEU A 300 11.59 -7.67 3.26
C LEU A 300 10.87 -8.59 2.25
N PRO A 301 9.56 -8.45 1.96
CA PRO A 301 8.89 -9.20 0.89
C PRO A 301 9.56 -9.01 -0.48
N LEU A 302 9.98 -7.77 -0.80
CA LEU A 302 10.62 -7.50 -2.09
C LEU A 302 12.02 -8.13 -2.17
N ALA A 303 12.80 -8.06 -1.08
CA ALA A 303 14.07 -8.74 -0.96
C ALA A 303 13.92 -10.26 -1.17
N HIS A 304 12.89 -10.86 -0.58
CA HIS A 304 12.58 -12.27 -0.75
C HIS A 304 12.28 -12.64 -2.20
N LEU A 305 11.43 -11.86 -2.89
CA LEU A 305 11.16 -12.07 -4.32
C LEU A 305 12.40 -11.93 -5.19
N HIS A 306 13.29 -10.96 -4.91
CA HIS A 306 14.58 -10.84 -5.60
C HIS A 306 15.50 -12.03 -5.30
N GLY A 307 15.49 -12.55 -4.06
CA GLY A 307 16.21 -13.77 -3.69
C GLY A 307 15.70 -15.01 -4.45
N LEU A 308 14.38 -15.20 -4.53
CA LEU A 308 13.76 -16.29 -5.28
C LEU A 308 14.07 -16.18 -6.78
N LYS A 309 13.92 -14.99 -7.37
CA LYS A 309 14.28 -14.73 -8.77
C LYS A 309 15.74 -15.09 -9.03
N SER A 310 16.64 -14.64 -8.17
CA SER A 310 18.07 -14.93 -8.28
C SER A 310 18.37 -16.42 -8.21
N GLN A 311 17.69 -17.14 -7.30
CA GLN A 311 17.87 -18.58 -7.11
C GLN A 311 17.35 -19.41 -8.29
N TYR A 312 16.14 -19.11 -8.75
CA TYR A 312 15.43 -19.99 -9.68
C TYR A 312 15.60 -19.59 -11.15
N LEU A 313 15.69 -18.28 -11.44
CA LEU A 313 15.80 -17.75 -12.81
C LEU A 313 17.25 -17.38 -13.17
N ASP A 314 17.97 -16.69 -12.28
CA ASP A 314 19.34 -16.22 -12.58
C ASP A 314 20.43 -17.27 -12.29
N LEU A 315 20.06 -18.42 -11.72
CA LEU A 315 20.96 -19.51 -11.31
C LEU A 315 22.07 -19.08 -10.34
N ARG A 316 21.79 -18.08 -9.51
CA ARG A 316 22.67 -17.58 -8.44
C ARG A 316 22.15 -18.01 -7.09
N SER A 317 22.82 -17.63 -6.00
CA SER A 317 22.30 -17.91 -4.66
C SER A 317 21.17 -16.95 -4.27
N TYR A 318 20.21 -17.45 -3.49
CA TYR A 318 19.16 -16.62 -2.88
C TYR A 318 19.74 -15.42 -2.13
N ARG A 319 20.87 -15.62 -1.44
CA ARG A 319 21.54 -14.58 -0.65
C ARG A 319 22.04 -13.44 -1.54
N GLU A 320 22.67 -13.74 -2.68
CA GLU A 320 23.15 -12.71 -3.61
C GLU A 320 21.99 -11.83 -4.11
N GLY A 321 20.84 -12.41 -4.45
CA GLY A 321 19.64 -11.66 -4.85
C GLY A 321 19.14 -10.71 -3.76
N THR A 322 19.01 -11.21 -2.52
CA THR A 322 18.58 -10.38 -1.38
C THR A 322 19.57 -9.24 -1.09
N GLN A 323 20.88 -9.51 -1.15
CA GLN A 323 21.92 -8.50 -0.89
C GLN A 323 21.98 -7.44 -1.97
N ALA A 324 21.88 -7.83 -3.24
CA ALA A 324 21.83 -6.91 -4.37
C ALA A 324 20.63 -5.95 -4.28
N TYR A 325 19.49 -6.43 -3.77
CA TYR A 325 18.35 -5.59 -3.48
C TYR A 325 18.66 -4.58 -2.35
N PHE A 326 19.16 -5.03 -1.20
CA PHE A 326 19.44 -4.12 -0.07
C PHE A 326 20.53 -3.09 -0.35
N GLN A 327 21.52 -3.42 -1.19
CA GLN A 327 22.58 -2.49 -1.61
C GLN A 327 22.04 -1.24 -2.32
N ARG A 328 20.81 -1.29 -2.88
CA ARG A 328 20.14 -0.14 -3.50
C ARG A 328 19.85 1.00 -2.51
N PHE A 329 19.69 0.70 -1.22
CA PHE A 329 19.28 1.68 -0.21
C PHE A 329 20.41 2.61 0.27
N ARG A 330 21.66 2.43 -0.18
CA ARG A 330 22.83 3.26 0.19
C ARG A 330 22.93 3.56 1.70
N GLN A 331 22.64 2.60 2.57
CA GLN A 331 22.76 2.75 4.02
C GLN A 331 23.46 1.55 4.68
N PRO A 332 24.75 1.68 5.03
CA PRO A 332 25.55 0.57 5.52
C PRO A 332 25.27 0.15 6.98
N SER A 333 24.44 0.88 7.72
CA SER A 333 24.22 0.67 9.16
C SER A 333 23.09 -0.30 9.52
N VAL A 334 22.24 -0.71 8.57
CA VAL A 334 21.10 -1.60 8.84
C VAL A 334 21.50 -3.06 8.64
N ALA A 335 21.46 -3.84 9.73
CA ALA A 335 21.67 -5.29 9.71
C ALA A 335 20.37 -5.99 9.27
N TRP A 336 20.15 -6.11 7.97
CA TRP A 336 19.03 -6.89 7.43
C TRP A 336 19.19 -8.38 7.76
N PRO A 337 18.08 -9.11 8.04
CA PRO A 337 18.14 -10.57 8.14
C PRO A 337 18.69 -11.15 6.83
N GLN A 338 19.38 -12.29 6.89
CA GLN A 338 20.01 -12.89 5.70
C GLN A 338 19.73 -14.38 5.60
N GLY A 339 19.81 -14.91 4.38
CA GLY A 339 19.73 -16.34 4.13
C GLY A 339 18.43 -16.96 4.64
N ARG A 340 18.55 -17.99 5.48
CA ARG A 340 17.39 -18.75 5.99
C ARG A 340 16.49 -17.93 6.91
N ALA A 341 17.05 -17.03 7.72
CA ALA A 341 16.26 -16.19 8.63
C ALA A 341 15.32 -15.27 7.85
N LEU A 342 15.86 -14.53 6.87
CA LEU A 342 15.04 -13.67 5.99
C LEU A 342 14.01 -14.48 5.23
N ARG A 343 14.39 -15.64 4.66
CA ARG A 343 13.46 -16.48 3.89
C ARG A 343 12.29 -16.96 4.74
N GLY A 344 12.56 -17.49 5.94
CA GLY A 344 11.51 -17.96 6.85
C GLY A 344 10.58 -16.83 7.31
N GLU A 345 11.15 -15.68 7.66
CA GLU A 345 10.37 -14.51 8.08
C GLU A 345 9.53 -13.94 6.94
N ALA A 346 10.09 -13.81 5.74
CA ALA A 346 9.38 -13.32 4.55
C ALA A 346 8.22 -14.24 4.17
N GLN A 347 8.47 -15.54 4.16
CA GLN A 347 7.47 -16.56 3.86
C GLN A 347 6.34 -16.52 4.89
N ALA A 348 6.65 -16.42 6.19
CA ALA A 348 5.64 -16.31 7.23
C ALA A 348 4.78 -15.06 7.07
N ARG A 349 5.41 -13.90 6.79
CA ARG A 349 4.71 -12.63 6.56
C ARG A 349 3.80 -12.70 5.33
N LEU A 350 4.28 -13.20 4.19
CA LEU A 350 3.49 -13.31 2.95
C LEU A 350 2.35 -14.32 3.08
N LEU A 351 2.57 -15.44 3.77
CA LEU A 351 1.54 -16.42 4.05
C LEU A 351 0.45 -15.85 4.98
N GLY A 352 0.83 -15.16 6.05
CA GLY A 352 -0.13 -14.53 6.96
C GLY A 352 -0.89 -13.36 6.31
N ALA A 353 -0.24 -12.62 5.42
CA ALA A 353 -0.77 -11.43 4.77
C ALA A 353 -1.71 -11.73 3.58
N TYR A 354 -1.34 -12.71 2.75
CA TYR A 354 -2.01 -12.98 1.48
C TYR A 354 -2.34 -14.47 1.25
N GLY A 355 -1.99 -15.36 2.18
CA GLY A 355 -2.19 -16.81 1.99
C GLY A 355 -1.29 -17.40 0.90
N VAL A 356 -0.30 -16.67 0.40
CA VAL A 356 0.55 -17.09 -0.71
C VAL A 356 1.75 -17.89 -0.21
N SER A 357 1.97 -19.06 -0.81
CA SER A 357 3.12 -19.91 -0.52
C SER A 357 4.32 -19.56 -1.38
N GLU A 358 5.52 -19.95 -0.94
CA GLU A 358 6.73 -19.74 -1.72
C GLU A 358 6.69 -20.45 -3.09
N ALA A 359 6.08 -21.64 -3.17
CA ALA A 359 5.92 -22.37 -4.42
C ALA A 359 5.10 -21.57 -5.45
N GLN A 360 4.02 -20.93 -4.99
CA GLN A 360 3.18 -20.06 -5.83
C GLN A 360 3.92 -18.79 -6.24
N LEU A 361 4.72 -18.19 -5.34
CA LEU A 361 5.58 -17.05 -5.70
C LEU A 361 6.62 -17.44 -6.75
N VAL A 362 7.25 -18.60 -6.63
CA VAL A 362 8.18 -19.12 -7.65
C VAL A 362 7.44 -19.35 -8.96
N CYS A 363 6.29 -20.02 -8.96
CA CYS A 363 5.43 -20.18 -10.14
C CYS A 363 5.15 -18.82 -10.82
N GLN A 364 4.75 -17.82 -10.05
CA GLN A 364 4.48 -16.47 -10.53
C GLN A 364 5.73 -15.82 -11.18
N LEU A 365 6.93 -15.98 -10.60
CA LEU A 365 8.17 -15.44 -11.17
C LEU A 365 8.50 -16.04 -12.55
N PHE A 366 8.19 -17.33 -12.77
CA PHE A 366 8.39 -17.96 -14.08
C PHE A 366 7.38 -17.50 -15.12
N THR A 367 6.21 -16.99 -14.71
CA THR A 367 5.07 -16.71 -15.61
C THR A 367 4.77 -17.88 -16.58
N PRO A 368 4.71 -19.14 -16.12
CA PRO A 368 4.72 -20.34 -16.96
C PRO A 368 3.52 -20.44 -17.88
N PHE A 369 2.41 -19.79 -17.56
CA PHE A 369 1.15 -19.93 -18.28
C PHE A 369 0.97 -18.89 -19.37
N GLU A 370 1.82 -17.89 -19.50
CA GLU A 370 1.65 -16.83 -20.51
C GLU A 370 2.11 -17.28 -21.90
N ALA A 371 1.66 -16.55 -22.92
CA ALA A 371 2.09 -16.71 -24.32
C ALA A 371 2.03 -18.18 -24.80
N GLY A 372 0.91 -18.85 -24.58
CA GLY A 372 0.74 -20.26 -24.96
C GLY A 372 1.58 -21.23 -24.10
N GLY A 373 1.98 -20.82 -22.90
CA GLY A 373 2.76 -21.63 -21.97
C GLY A 373 4.24 -21.67 -22.30
N HIS A 374 4.80 -20.61 -22.88
CA HIS A 374 6.19 -20.56 -23.35
C HIS A 374 7.21 -20.95 -22.26
N ASN A 375 6.96 -20.50 -21.02
CA ASN A 375 7.84 -20.77 -19.87
C ASN A 375 7.44 -22.01 -19.06
N LEU A 376 6.39 -22.74 -19.46
CA LEU A 376 5.86 -23.88 -18.70
C LEU A 376 6.85 -25.03 -18.61
N GLU A 377 7.48 -25.40 -19.72
CA GLU A 377 8.46 -26.49 -19.74
C GLU A 377 9.66 -26.17 -18.84
N SER A 378 10.23 -24.97 -18.97
CA SER A 378 11.34 -24.52 -18.12
C SER A 378 10.98 -24.54 -16.63
N PHE A 379 9.78 -24.07 -16.28
CA PHE A 379 9.29 -24.12 -14.90
C PHE A 379 9.16 -25.56 -14.38
N VAL A 380 8.53 -26.46 -15.15
CA VAL A 380 8.36 -27.87 -14.76
C VAL A 380 9.70 -28.56 -14.61
N LEU A 381 10.63 -28.41 -15.56
CA LEU A 381 11.95 -29.03 -15.49
C LEU A 381 12.77 -28.53 -14.30
N ARG A 382 12.64 -27.23 -13.96
CA ARG A 382 13.40 -26.61 -12.87
C ARG A 382 12.84 -26.94 -11.49
N CYS A 383 11.52 -26.83 -11.34
CA CYS A 383 10.85 -26.81 -10.03
C CYS A 383 10.08 -28.10 -9.73
N HIS A 384 9.60 -28.81 -10.76
CA HIS A 384 8.70 -29.95 -10.62
C HIS A 384 9.05 -31.08 -11.61
N PRO A 385 10.27 -31.66 -11.56
CA PRO A 385 10.73 -32.62 -12.57
C PRO A 385 9.86 -33.87 -12.69
N GLY A 386 9.15 -34.26 -11.62
CA GLY A 386 8.18 -35.36 -11.64
C GLY A 386 6.96 -35.11 -12.54
N MET A 387 6.64 -33.85 -12.85
CA MET A 387 5.52 -33.48 -13.74
C MET A 387 5.91 -33.41 -15.21
N ARG A 388 7.17 -33.71 -15.58
CA ARG A 388 7.65 -33.64 -16.96
C ARG A 388 6.81 -34.49 -17.93
N VAL A 389 6.43 -35.70 -17.52
CA VAL A 389 5.62 -36.60 -18.36
C VAL A 389 4.20 -36.05 -18.56
N ALA A 390 3.72 -35.21 -17.64
CA ALA A 390 2.41 -34.61 -17.70
C ALA A 390 2.35 -33.32 -18.54
N LEU A 391 3.48 -32.82 -19.08
CA LEU A 391 3.52 -31.58 -19.89
C LEU A 391 2.45 -31.51 -20.99
N PRO A 392 2.22 -32.56 -21.81
CA PRO A 392 1.15 -32.51 -22.81
C PRO A 392 -0.24 -32.33 -22.19
N TYR A 393 -0.50 -32.98 -21.04
CA TYR A 393 -1.76 -32.86 -20.33
C TYR A 393 -1.93 -31.49 -19.66
N LEU A 394 -0.84 -30.87 -19.19
CA LEU A 394 -0.86 -29.50 -18.68
C LEU A 394 -1.29 -28.52 -19.78
N HIS A 395 -0.72 -28.66 -20.99
CA HIS A 395 -1.16 -27.87 -22.16
C HIS A 395 -2.61 -28.16 -22.53
N CYS A 396 -3.07 -29.42 -22.50
CA CYS A 396 -4.49 -29.74 -22.72
C CYS A 396 -5.40 -29.03 -21.72
N ALA A 397 -5.08 -29.09 -20.42
CA ALA A 397 -5.85 -28.45 -19.35
C ALA A 397 -5.97 -26.93 -19.55
N LEU A 398 -4.85 -26.27 -19.88
CA LEU A 398 -4.75 -24.83 -20.12
C LEU A 398 -5.45 -24.38 -21.42
N GLN A 399 -5.64 -25.29 -22.37
CA GLN A 399 -6.41 -25.06 -23.59
C GLN A 399 -7.91 -25.37 -23.43
N GLY A 400 -8.34 -25.86 -22.26
CA GLY A 400 -9.72 -26.29 -22.04
C GLY A 400 -10.05 -27.65 -22.64
N ARG A 401 -9.05 -28.41 -23.10
CA ARG A 401 -9.23 -29.78 -23.59
C ARG A 401 -9.32 -30.77 -22.41
N PRO A 402 -9.96 -31.94 -22.60
CA PRO A 402 -10.02 -32.97 -21.58
C PRO A 402 -8.63 -33.37 -21.08
N CYS A 403 -8.47 -33.45 -19.76
CA CYS A 403 -7.25 -33.89 -19.10
C CYS A 403 -7.59 -34.66 -17.82
N PRO A 404 -6.68 -35.48 -17.28
CA PRO A 404 -6.88 -36.13 -15.99
C PRO A 404 -7.05 -35.10 -14.87
N GLU A 405 -8.00 -35.33 -13.96
CA GLU A 405 -8.29 -34.43 -12.82
C GLU A 405 -7.06 -34.10 -11.94
N PRO A 406 -6.13 -35.03 -11.67
CA PRO A 406 -4.92 -34.69 -10.90
C PRO A 406 -4.05 -33.62 -11.57
N VAL A 407 -4.13 -33.47 -12.90
CA VAL A 407 -3.37 -32.46 -13.65
C VAL A 407 -3.99 -31.08 -13.48
N SER A 408 -5.32 -30.96 -13.52
CA SER A 408 -6.03 -29.70 -13.25
C SER A 408 -5.84 -29.26 -11.79
N GLN A 409 -5.95 -30.20 -10.85
CA GLN A 409 -5.72 -29.93 -9.43
C GLN A 409 -4.28 -29.42 -9.18
N TRP A 410 -3.28 -30.08 -9.75
CA TRP A 410 -1.88 -29.66 -9.61
C TRP A 410 -1.63 -28.23 -10.13
N LEU A 411 -2.26 -27.85 -11.26
CA LEU A 411 -2.17 -26.50 -11.79
C LEU A 411 -2.72 -25.45 -10.82
N VAL A 412 -3.87 -25.72 -10.22
CA VAL A 412 -4.51 -24.81 -9.24
C VAL A 412 -3.67 -24.70 -7.97
N GLU A 413 -3.21 -25.82 -7.40
CA GLU A 413 -2.42 -25.83 -6.17
C GLU A 413 -1.06 -25.13 -6.33
N THR A 414 -0.36 -25.43 -7.44
CA THR A 414 0.99 -24.89 -7.71
C THR A 414 0.96 -23.40 -8.03
N SER A 415 -0.08 -22.93 -8.74
CA SER A 415 -0.21 -21.52 -9.12
C SER A 415 -0.92 -20.67 -8.08
N GLY A 416 -1.84 -21.26 -7.31
CA GLY A 416 -2.79 -20.53 -6.46
C GLY A 416 -3.91 -19.82 -7.23
N LEU A 417 -4.03 -20.04 -8.54
CA LEU A 417 -5.04 -19.43 -9.41
C LEU A 417 -6.10 -20.44 -9.85
N GLN A 418 -7.31 -19.93 -10.12
CA GLN A 418 -8.38 -20.76 -10.65
C GLN A 418 -8.07 -21.19 -12.09
N LEU A 419 -8.52 -22.38 -12.48
CA LEU A 419 -8.25 -22.93 -13.82
C LEU A 419 -8.77 -22.02 -14.95
N ALA A 420 -9.89 -21.30 -14.73
CA ALA A 420 -10.39 -20.31 -15.68
C ALA A 420 -9.39 -19.17 -15.93
N GLN A 421 -8.78 -18.64 -14.86
CA GLN A 421 -7.76 -17.59 -14.94
C GLN A 421 -6.50 -18.10 -15.67
N LEU A 422 -6.06 -19.32 -15.34
CA LEU A 422 -4.91 -19.95 -16.01
C LEU A 422 -5.13 -20.13 -17.52
N ARG A 423 -6.33 -20.55 -17.93
CA ARG A 423 -6.73 -20.65 -19.34
C ARG A 423 -6.74 -19.28 -20.02
N GLY A 424 -7.23 -18.25 -19.32
CA GLY A 424 -7.22 -16.87 -19.80
C GLY A 424 -5.81 -16.31 -20.01
N LEU A 425 -4.87 -16.61 -19.10
CA LEU A 425 -3.45 -16.28 -19.23
C LEU A 425 -2.82 -17.01 -20.43
N TYR A 426 -3.11 -18.30 -20.57
CA TYR A 426 -2.61 -19.16 -21.65
C TYR A 426 -3.05 -18.71 -23.03
N ALA A 427 -4.33 -18.39 -23.18
CA ALA A 427 -4.89 -17.91 -24.42
C ALA A 427 -4.55 -16.44 -24.73
N GLY A 428 -4.10 -15.67 -23.74
CA GLY A 428 -3.80 -14.24 -23.91
C GLY A 428 -5.04 -13.37 -24.18
N THR A 429 -6.22 -13.80 -23.75
CA THR A 429 -7.54 -13.23 -24.09
C THR A 429 -7.92 -11.97 -23.31
N LEU A 430 -6.96 -11.33 -22.65
CA LEU A 430 -7.20 -10.08 -21.92
C LEU A 430 -7.78 -9.01 -22.86
N SER A 431 -8.72 -8.20 -22.35
CA SER A 431 -9.18 -7.03 -23.08
C SER A 431 -8.01 -6.09 -23.40
N HIS A 432 -8.06 -5.39 -24.54
CA HIS A 432 -7.00 -4.44 -24.93
C HIS A 432 -6.74 -3.39 -23.83
N GLN A 433 -7.82 -2.95 -23.19
CA GLN A 433 -7.79 -1.99 -22.08
C GLN A 433 -7.07 -2.55 -20.85
N ALA A 434 -7.48 -3.75 -20.38
CA ALA A 434 -6.83 -4.41 -19.25
C ALA A 434 -5.35 -4.67 -19.55
N ARG A 435 -5.05 -5.21 -20.74
CA ARG A 435 -3.68 -5.45 -21.19
C ARG A 435 -2.85 -4.18 -21.04
N ARG A 436 -3.25 -3.07 -21.69
CA ARG A 436 -2.55 -1.77 -21.64
C ARG A 436 -2.35 -1.26 -20.21
N LEU A 437 -3.35 -1.45 -19.34
CA LEU A 437 -3.24 -1.06 -17.94
C LEU A 437 -2.16 -1.87 -17.22
N PHE A 438 -2.14 -3.20 -17.32
CA PHE A 438 -1.08 -4.03 -16.74
C PHE A 438 0.31 -3.67 -17.30
N GLN A 439 0.42 -3.27 -18.58
CA GLN A 439 1.68 -2.77 -19.13
C GLN A 439 2.19 -1.51 -18.42
N LEU A 440 1.28 -0.59 -18.09
CA LEU A 440 1.62 0.66 -17.42
C LEU A 440 2.00 0.41 -15.96
N LEU A 441 1.26 -0.48 -15.30
CA LEU A 441 1.50 -0.88 -13.91
C LEU A 441 2.82 -1.66 -13.78
N GLY A 442 3.07 -2.60 -14.68
CA GLY A 442 4.26 -3.46 -14.73
C GLY A 442 5.59 -2.75 -14.99
N ARG A 443 5.56 -1.47 -15.39
CA ARG A 443 6.75 -0.66 -15.70
C ARG A 443 7.15 0.29 -14.59
N ARG A 444 6.68 0.07 -13.36
CA ARG A 444 6.92 0.97 -12.24
C ARG A 444 7.48 0.23 -11.04
N ASP A 445 8.46 0.82 -10.37
CA ASP A 445 8.93 0.32 -9.08
C ASP A 445 8.01 0.78 -7.92
N LEU A 446 8.39 0.39 -6.70
CA LEU A 446 7.74 0.81 -5.45
C LEU A 446 7.65 2.33 -5.26
N GLY A 447 8.55 3.11 -5.87
CA GLY A 447 8.57 4.57 -5.84
C GLY A 447 7.87 5.22 -7.04
N LEU A 448 7.16 4.43 -7.86
CA LEU A 448 6.54 4.82 -9.12
C LEU A 448 7.52 5.40 -10.14
N ARG A 449 8.79 4.97 -10.11
CA ARG A 449 9.81 5.28 -11.11
C ARG A 449 9.75 4.26 -12.23
N LEU A 450 10.12 4.68 -13.44
CA LEU A 450 10.21 3.78 -14.60
C LEU A 450 11.24 2.69 -14.33
N LEU A 451 10.83 1.42 -14.44
CA LEU A 451 11.78 0.32 -14.48
C LEU A 451 12.56 0.38 -15.81
N PRO A 452 13.89 0.16 -15.79
CA PRO A 452 14.68 0.09 -17.01
C PRO A 452 14.14 -1.03 -17.90
N THR A 453 14.03 -0.76 -19.21
CA THR A 453 13.73 -1.79 -20.19
C THR A 453 14.94 -2.70 -20.26
N GLY A 454 14.77 -3.99 -19.95
CA GLY A 454 15.83 -4.98 -20.14
C GLY A 454 16.31 -5.04 -21.60
N PRO A 455 17.49 -5.63 -21.85
CA PRO A 455 18.07 -5.75 -23.20
C PRO A 455 17.13 -6.46 -24.20
N ASP A 456 16.21 -7.30 -23.71
CA ASP A 456 15.20 -7.98 -24.52
C ASP A 456 13.89 -7.19 -24.67
N GLY A 457 13.88 -5.85 -24.57
CA GLY A 457 12.77 -4.99 -25.01
C GLY A 457 11.35 -5.57 -24.83
N GLY A 458 10.80 -5.54 -23.61
CA GLY A 458 9.39 -5.86 -23.32
C GLY A 458 9.01 -7.36 -23.33
N TYR A 459 8.28 -7.77 -22.29
CA TYR A 459 7.75 -9.13 -22.08
C TYR A 459 6.87 -9.61 -23.26
N PRO A 460 6.75 -10.92 -23.53
CA PRO A 460 6.06 -11.43 -24.73
C PRO A 460 4.56 -11.03 -24.85
N LEU A 461 3.83 -10.82 -23.75
CA LEU A 461 2.46 -10.23 -23.80
C LEU A 461 2.43 -8.72 -24.13
N LEU A 462 3.60 -8.07 -24.12
CA LEU A 462 3.81 -6.65 -24.47
C LEU A 462 4.32 -6.44 -25.89
N ARG A 463 4.73 -7.50 -26.61
CA ARG A 463 5.29 -7.39 -27.98
C ARG A 463 4.29 -7.58 -29.11
N ALA A 464 3.07 -8.03 -28.85
CA ALA A 464 2.09 -8.32 -29.91
C ALA A 464 1.37 -7.06 -30.46
N ALA A 465 2.03 -5.90 -30.49
CA ALA A 465 1.52 -4.66 -31.05
C ALA A 465 2.65 -3.73 -31.53
N GLU A 466 3.48 -4.23 -32.43
CA GLU A 466 3.98 -3.38 -33.53
C GLU A 466 3.13 -3.63 -34.77
#